data_AF-A0A1F3LEQ0-F1
#
_entry.id   AF-A0A1F3LEQ0-F1
#
_cell.length_a   1.000
_cell.length_b   1.000
_cell.length_c   1.000
_cell.angle_alpha   90.00
_cell.angle_beta   90.00
_cell.angle_gamma   90.00
#
_symmetry.space_group_name_H-M   'P 1'
#
loop_
_entity.id
_entity.type
_entity.pdbx_description
1 polymer ?
#
loop_
_entity_poly.entity_id
_entity_poly.type
_entity_poly.pdbx_seq_one_letter_code
_entity_poly.pdbx_strand_id
1 'polypeptide(L)'
;MKNCSNIKRFLLFQLPYIFYISILIFWFYNTYSENEPINYIALVIAMLVFIQFVFQNKFAGASLGAIGVALSLFFLFSFLSEYKDVETGSLLMVVGLIIASLSLVMGLVMTISSLTSYPDKRKRQ
;
A
#
# COMPACT_ATOMS: atom_id res chain seq x y z
N MET A 1 24.88 16.99 -7.93
CA MET A 1 23.74 16.45 -8.72
C MET A 1 23.44 14.95 -8.51
N LYS A 2 24.34 14.11 -7.95
CA LYS A 2 24.05 12.67 -7.69
C LYS A 2 22.96 12.41 -6.63
N ASN A 3 22.82 13.25 -5.60
CA ASN A 3 21.85 13.03 -4.51
C ASN A 3 20.38 13.11 -4.95
N CYS A 4 20.05 14.00 -5.90
CA CYS A 4 18.66 14.15 -6.36
C CYS A 4 18.16 12.92 -7.14
N SER A 5 19.08 12.17 -7.77
CA SER A 5 18.77 10.91 -8.47
C SER A 5 18.39 9.79 -7.50
N ASN A 6 19.16 9.63 -6.41
CA ASN A 6 18.93 8.58 -5.42
C ASN A 6 17.62 8.78 -4.65
N ILE A 7 17.29 10.01 -4.27
CA ILE A 7 16.07 10.33 -3.53
C ILE A 7 14.81 10.04 -4.37
N LYS A 8 14.80 10.44 -5.65
CA LYS A 8 13.68 10.14 -6.55
C LYS A 8 13.49 8.63 -6.71
N ARG A 9 14.58 7.89 -6.87
CA ARG A 9 14.54 6.42 -6.98
C ARG A 9 13.97 5.77 -5.71
N PHE A 10 14.38 6.25 -4.54
CA PHE A 10 13.83 5.77 -3.27
C PHE A 10 12.32 6.02 -3.17
N LEU A 11 11.89 7.25 -3.44
CA LEU A 11 10.48 7.66 -3.38
C LEU A 11 9.58 6.87 -4.35
N LEU A 12 10.05 6.59 -5.56
CA LEU A 12 9.26 5.94 -6.60
C LEU A 12 9.21 4.40 -6.49
N PHE A 13 10.28 3.78 -6.01
CA PHE A 13 10.44 2.33 -6.08
C PHE A 13 10.58 1.61 -4.76
N GLN A 14 10.89 2.30 -3.65
CA GLN A 14 11.10 1.64 -2.36
C GLN A 14 10.07 2.10 -1.33
N LEU A 15 9.73 3.39 -1.32
CA LEU A 15 8.77 3.94 -0.37
C LEU A 15 7.40 3.26 -0.40
N PRO A 16 6.76 2.96 -1.56
CA PRO A 16 5.45 2.32 -1.56
C PRO A 16 5.47 0.92 -0.93
N TYR A 17 6.55 0.16 -1.16
CA TYR A 17 6.71 -1.17 -0.59
C TYR A 17 6.88 -1.12 0.92
N ILE A 18 7.77 -0.25 1.40
CA ILE A 18 7.99 -0.05 2.83
C ILE A 18 6.68 0.37 3.50
N PHE A 19 5.91 1.27 2.87
CA PHE A 19 4.62 1.71 3.37
C PHE A 19 3.62 0.55 3.51
N TYR A 20 3.42 -0.26 2.46
CA TYR A 20 2.49 -1.39 2.53
C TYR A 20 2.94 -2.48 3.50
N ILE A 21 4.25 -2.76 3.58
CA ILE A 21 4.81 -3.69 4.56
C ILE A 21 4.53 -3.18 5.99
N SER A 22 4.74 -1.90 6.26
CA SER A 22 4.45 -1.31 7.58
C SER A 22 2.98 -1.41 7.96
N ILE A 23 2.06 -1.17 7.02
CA ILE A 23 0.62 -1.34 7.26
C ILE A 23 0.28 -2.80 7.59
N LEU A 24 0.83 -3.75 6.84
CA LEU A 24 0.60 -5.16 7.08
C LEU A 24 1.13 -5.61 8.43
N ILE A 25 2.35 -5.17 8.81
CA ILE A 25 2.92 -5.44 10.13
C ILE A 25 2.03 -4.87 11.23
N PHE A 26 1.59 -3.61 11.09
CA PHE A 26 0.67 -3.00 12.03
C PHE A 26 -0.64 -3.79 12.16
N TRP A 27 -1.21 -4.24 11.05
CA TRP A 27 -2.45 -5.00 11.06
C TRP A 27 -2.31 -6.37 11.72
N PHE A 28 -1.22 -7.10 11.43
CA PHE A 28 -0.92 -8.36 12.12
C PHE A 28 -0.66 -8.17 13.61
N TYR A 29 0.04 -7.10 13.97
CA TYR A 29 0.26 -6.76 15.38
C TYR A 29 -1.07 -6.49 16.09
N ASN A 30 -1.99 -5.76 15.45
CA ASN A 30 -3.32 -5.50 16.02
C ASN A 30 -4.12 -6.80 16.19
N THR A 31 -4.18 -7.63 15.15
CA THR A 31 -4.87 -8.93 15.17
C THR A 31 -4.35 -9.82 16.31
N TYR A 32 -3.03 -9.88 16.47
CA TYR A 32 -2.39 -10.65 17.54
C TYR A 32 -2.69 -10.07 18.93
N SER A 33 -2.66 -8.74 19.08
CA SER A 33 -2.89 -8.07 20.37
C SER A 33 -4.34 -8.18 20.84
N GLU A 34 -5.29 -8.18 19.91
CA GLU A 34 -6.73 -8.28 20.18
C GLU A 34 -7.22 -9.74 20.28
N ASN A 35 -6.32 -10.73 20.14
CA ASN A 35 -6.64 -12.17 20.07
C ASN A 35 -7.70 -12.50 19.01
N GLU A 36 -7.72 -11.74 17.92
CA GLU A 36 -8.64 -11.95 16.81
C GLU A 36 -8.18 -13.11 15.91
N PRO A 37 -9.12 -13.81 15.25
CA PRO A 37 -8.76 -14.81 14.26
C PRO A 37 -7.92 -14.19 13.13
N ILE A 38 -6.93 -14.96 12.66
CA ILE A 38 -6.02 -14.50 11.59
C ILE A 38 -6.83 -14.16 10.34
N ASN A 39 -6.65 -12.93 9.85
CA ASN A 39 -7.22 -12.52 8.58
C ASN A 39 -6.42 -13.11 7.41
N TYR A 40 -6.94 -14.18 6.81
CA TYR A 40 -6.31 -14.86 5.68
C TYR A 40 -6.14 -13.97 4.44
N ILE A 41 -7.01 -12.97 4.24
CA ILE A 41 -6.89 -12.01 3.13
C ILE A 41 -5.65 -11.13 3.35
N ALA A 42 -5.44 -10.64 4.57
CA ALA A 42 -4.25 -9.87 4.94
C ALA A 42 -2.96 -10.67 4.69
N LEU A 43 -2.98 -11.96 5.01
CA LEU A 43 -1.85 -12.87 4.80
C LEU A 43 -1.54 -13.08 3.32
N VAL A 44 -2.55 -13.27 2.48
CA VAL A 44 -2.37 -13.35 1.03
C VAL A 44 -1.78 -12.06 0.48
N ILE A 45 -2.30 -10.89 0.88
CA ILE A 45 -1.76 -9.60 0.45
C ILE A 45 -0.30 -9.45 0.91
N ALA A 46 0.03 -9.84 2.14
CA ALA A 46 1.41 -9.80 2.62
C ALA A 46 2.36 -10.67 1.82
N MET A 47 1.94 -11.89 1.49
CA MET A 47 2.73 -12.77 0.62
C MET A 47 2.94 -12.16 -0.76
N LEU A 48 1.89 -11.57 -1.36
CA LEU A 48 2.01 -10.91 -2.67
C LEU A 48 2.96 -9.72 -2.63
N VAL A 49 2.87 -8.87 -1.60
CA VAL A 49 3.79 -7.74 -1.41
C VAL A 49 5.23 -8.21 -1.24
N PHE A 50 5.46 -9.29 -0.48
CA PHE A 50 6.79 -9.87 -0.30
C PHE A 50 7.35 -10.45 -1.60
N ILE A 51 6.56 -11.24 -2.32
CA ILE A 51 6.93 -11.78 -3.64
C ILE A 51 7.28 -10.62 -4.57
N GLN A 52 6.47 -9.58 -4.63
CA GLN A 52 6.74 -8.44 -5.49
C GLN A 52 8.00 -7.67 -5.08
N PHE A 53 8.27 -7.53 -3.78
CA PHE A 53 9.50 -6.90 -3.28
C PHE A 53 10.75 -7.64 -3.78
N VAL A 54 10.71 -8.97 -3.87
CA VAL A 54 11.82 -9.82 -4.35
C VAL A 54 11.90 -9.85 -5.88
N PHE A 55 10.79 -10.18 -6.55
CA PHE A 55 10.78 -10.46 -7.99
C PHE A 55 10.69 -9.22 -8.85
N GLN A 56 10.15 -8.11 -8.31
CA GLN A 56 10.17 -6.82 -8.97
C GLN A 56 9.57 -6.87 -10.39
N ASN A 57 8.47 -7.63 -10.54
CA ASN A 57 7.81 -7.83 -11.83
C ASN A 57 6.85 -6.66 -12.12
N LYS A 58 6.89 -6.14 -13.35
CA LYS A 58 6.00 -5.06 -13.83
C LYS A 58 4.53 -5.35 -13.55
N PHE A 59 4.07 -6.52 -13.98
CA PHE A 59 2.67 -6.87 -13.94
C PHE A 59 2.20 -7.06 -12.50
N ALA A 60 2.94 -7.82 -11.71
CA ALA A 60 2.59 -8.03 -10.31
C ALA A 60 2.65 -6.72 -9.50
N GLY A 61 3.60 -5.82 -9.78
CA GLY A 61 3.69 -4.51 -9.14
C GLY A 61 2.52 -3.59 -9.50
N ALA A 62 2.13 -3.57 -10.77
CA ALA A 62 0.97 -2.81 -11.23
C ALA A 62 -0.34 -3.36 -10.65
N SER A 63 -0.52 -4.68 -10.63
CA SER A 63 -1.69 -5.34 -10.04
C SER A 63 -1.78 -5.06 -8.54
N LEU A 64 -0.68 -5.17 -7.81
CA LEU A 64 -0.63 -4.86 -6.37
C LEU A 64 -0.94 -3.38 -6.09
N GLY A 65 -0.38 -2.47 -6.87
CA GLY A 65 -0.70 -1.05 -6.76
C GLY A 65 -2.19 -0.80 -7.01
N ALA A 66 -2.78 -1.41 -8.04
CA ALA A 66 -4.20 -1.29 -8.34
C ALA A 66 -5.11 -1.87 -7.24
N ILE A 67 -4.75 -3.04 -6.68
CA ILE A 67 -5.44 -3.62 -5.51
C ILE A 67 -5.34 -2.64 -4.32
N GLY A 68 -4.15 -2.08 -4.07
CA GLY A 68 -3.94 -1.09 -3.03
C GLY A 68 -4.82 0.15 -3.21
N VAL A 69 -4.95 0.67 -4.43
CA VAL A 69 -5.85 1.80 -4.74
C VAL A 69 -7.31 1.43 -4.49
N ALA A 70 -7.75 0.26 -4.95
CA ALA A 70 -9.13 -0.20 -4.77
C ALA A 70 -9.47 -0.35 -3.28
N LEU A 71 -8.59 -0.98 -2.49
CA LEU A 71 -8.76 -1.11 -1.04
C LEU A 71 -8.75 0.26 -0.35
N SER A 72 -7.88 1.18 -0.77
CA SER A 72 -7.82 2.52 -0.17
C SER A 72 -9.09 3.32 -0.43
N LEU A 73 -9.65 3.23 -1.64
CA LEU A 73 -10.95 3.83 -1.97
C LEU A 73 -12.07 3.19 -1.17
N PHE A 74 -12.07 1.87 -1.02
CA PHE A 74 -13.03 1.16 -0.18
C PHE A 74 -13.00 1.65 1.26
N PHE A 75 -11.80 1.77 1.86
CA PHE A 75 -11.65 2.31 3.22
C PHE A 75 -12.07 3.78 3.31
N LEU A 76 -11.68 4.63 2.36
CA LEU A 76 -12.11 6.04 2.33
C LEU A 76 -13.63 6.16 2.32
N PHE A 77 -14.31 5.41 1.46
CA PHE A 77 -15.78 5.44 1.41
C PHE A 77 -16.42 4.84 2.65
N SER A 78 -15.82 3.80 3.23
CA SER A 78 -16.30 3.23 4.50
C SER A 78 -16.22 4.26 5.63
N PHE A 79 -15.08 4.95 5.78
CA PHE A 79 -14.93 6.03 6.76
C PHE A 79 -15.88 7.21 6.48
N LEU A 80 -16.07 7.61 5.23
CA LEU A 80 -17.01 8.69 4.91
C LEU A 80 -18.47 8.30 5.16
N SER A 81 -18.80 7.01 5.03
CA SER A 81 -20.16 6.49 5.25
C SER A 81 -20.47 6.34 6.74
N GLU A 82 -19.54 5.81 7.53
CA GLU A 82 -19.77 5.46 8.93
C GLU A 82 -19.82 6.67 9.85
N TYR A 83 -19.13 7.75 9.48
CA TYR A 83 -19.03 8.97 10.31
C TYR A 83 -19.98 10.09 9.92
N LYS A 84 -20.94 9.83 9.02
CA LYS A 84 -21.97 10.80 8.65
C LYS A 84 -22.89 11.16 9.83
N ASP A 85 -23.02 10.26 10.79
CA ASP A 85 -23.93 10.38 11.94
C ASP A 85 -23.23 10.64 13.28
N VAL A 86 -21.89 10.79 13.29
CA VAL A 86 -21.12 11.03 14.52
C VAL A 86 -20.81 12.52 14.63
N GLU A 87 -21.58 13.24 15.46
CA GLU A 87 -21.18 14.56 15.93
C GLU A 87 -19.76 14.44 16.51
N THR A 88 -18.81 15.20 15.96
CA THR A 88 -17.38 15.24 16.33
C THR A 88 -16.52 14.02 15.96
N GLY A 89 -15.88 14.12 14.79
CA GLY A 89 -14.41 14.18 14.64
C GLY A 89 -13.57 13.39 15.64
N SER A 90 -13.77 12.07 15.74
CA SER A 90 -12.88 11.23 16.54
C SER A 90 -11.48 11.28 15.93
N LEU A 91 -10.45 11.37 16.77
CA LEU A 91 -9.04 11.32 16.34
C LEU A 91 -8.77 10.11 15.43
N LEU A 92 -9.47 8.99 15.70
CA LEU A 92 -9.44 7.78 14.86
C LEU A 92 -9.91 8.04 13.42
N MET A 93 -10.98 8.80 13.20
CA MET A 93 -11.48 9.11 11.86
C MET A 93 -10.44 9.90 11.06
N VAL A 94 -9.83 10.91 11.68
CA VAL A 94 -8.80 11.74 11.03
C VAL A 94 -7.58 10.90 10.69
N VAL A 95 -7.11 10.07 11.62
CA VAL A 95 -5.97 9.17 11.40
C VAL A 95 -6.30 8.15 10.30
N GLY A 96 -7.49 7.56 10.32
CA GLY A 96 -7.96 6.61 9.31
C GLY A 96 -8.02 7.22 7.91
N LEU A 97 -8.58 8.43 7.78
CA LEU A 97 -8.61 9.17 6.52
C LEU A 97 -7.20 9.51 6.01
N ILE A 98 -6.28 9.91 6.89
CA ILE A 98 -4.89 10.20 6.52
C ILE A 98 -4.21 8.92 6.01
N ILE A 99 -4.34 7.80 6.73
CA ILE A 99 -3.73 6.52 6.34
C ILE A 99 -4.33 6.04 5.00
N ALA A 100 -5.64 6.11 4.83
CA ALA A 100 -6.31 5.70 3.60
C ALA A 100 -5.93 6.58 2.40
N SER A 101 -5.81 7.89 2.62
CA SER A 101 -5.35 8.84 1.58
C SER A 101 -3.89 8.60 1.20
N LEU A 102 -3.00 8.39 2.18
CA LEU A 102 -1.60 8.05 1.93
C LEU A 102 -1.48 6.72 1.19
N SER A 103 -2.28 5.73 1.58
CA SER A 103 -2.34 4.43 0.92
C SER A 103 -2.79 4.54 -0.53
N LEU A 104 -3.76 5.42 -0.82
CA LEU A 104 -4.19 5.70 -2.18
C LEU A 104 -3.04 6.30 -3.02
N VAL A 105 -2.33 7.28 -2.47
CA VAL A 105 -1.18 7.90 -3.16
C VAL A 105 -0.08 6.86 -3.40
N MET A 106 0.27 6.04 -2.40
CA MET A 106 1.30 5.01 -2.55
C MET A 106 0.91 3.93 -3.55
N GLY A 107 -0.37 3.54 -3.60
CA GLY A 107 -0.90 2.60 -4.59
C GLY A 107 -0.81 3.14 -6.02
N LEU A 108 -1.16 4.42 -6.21
CA LEU A 108 -1.02 5.10 -7.51
C LEU A 108 0.46 5.18 -7.93
N VAL A 109 1.34 5.62 -7.03
CA VAL A 109 2.78 5.69 -7.29
C VAL A 109 3.33 4.33 -7.68
N MET A 110 2.97 3.27 -6.94
CA MET A 110 3.40 1.90 -7.23
C MET A 110 2.88 1.41 -8.58
N THR A 111 1.63 1.71 -8.93
CA THR A 111 1.04 1.32 -10.21
C THR A 111 1.75 2.00 -11.38
N ILE A 112 1.91 3.33 -11.30
CA ILE A 112 2.51 4.14 -12.35
C ILE A 112 4.00 3.80 -12.49
N SER A 113 4.74 3.66 -11.39
CA SER A 113 6.17 3.33 -11.42
C SER A 113 6.41 1.91 -11.97
N SER A 114 5.50 0.97 -11.67
CA SER A 114 5.56 -0.40 -12.18
C SER A 114 5.35 -0.49 -13.69
N LEU A 115 4.43 0.32 -14.24
CA LEU A 115 4.13 0.36 -15.67
C LEU A 115 5.19 1.10 -16.48
N THR A 116 5.66 2.24 -15.96
CA THR A 116 6.53 3.15 -16.73
C THR A 116 8.00 2.79 -16.65
N SER A 117 8.49 2.31 -15.50
CA SER A 117 9.90 2.47 -15.18
C SER A 117 10.64 1.19 -14.77
N TYR A 118 9.96 0.06 -14.62
CA TYR A 118 10.66 -1.20 -14.45
C TYR A 118 11.38 -1.58 -15.76
N PRO A 119 12.66 -1.99 -15.74
CA PRO A 119 13.27 -2.61 -16.90
C PRO A 119 12.67 -4.01 -17.05
N ASP A 120 12.11 -4.30 -18.22
CA ASP A 120 11.64 -5.64 -18.54
C ASP A 120 12.85 -6.59 -18.61
N LYS A 121 13.00 -7.47 -17.61
CA LYS A 121 14.09 -8.45 -17.58
C LYS A 121 14.00 -9.44 -18.76
N ARG A 122 12.87 -9.52 -19.49
CA ARG A 122 12.74 -10.33 -20.71
C ARG A 122 13.54 -9.81 -21.90
N LYS A 123 14.02 -8.56 -21.90
CA LYS A 123 14.83 -8.00 -23.01
C LYS A 123 16.33 -8.25 -22.88
N ARG A 124 16.78 -9.15 -21.99
CA ARG A 124 18.20 -9.46 -21.76
C ARG A 124 18.56 -10.93 -22.00
N GLN A 125 17.68 -11.68 -22.66
CA GLN A 125 17.95 -13.02 -23.19
C GLN A 125 17.78 -12.98 -24.71
#